data_AF-A0AAD5W0Q7-F1
#
_entry.id   AF-A0AAD5W0Q7-F1
#
_cell.length_a   1.000
_cell.length_b   1.000
_cell.length_c   1.000
_cell.angle_alpha   90.00
_cell.angle_beta   90.00
_cell.angle_gamma   90.00
#
_symmetry.space_group_name_H-M   'P 1'
#
loop_
_entity.id
_entity.type
_entity.pdbx_description
1 polymer ?
#
loop_
_entity_poly.entity_id
_entity_poly.type
_entity_poly.pdbx_seq_one_letter_code
_entity_poly.pdbx_strand_id
1 'polypeptide(L)'
;MALNWTMLNPNRSPVPLPNELTITTVDSGVELSLVIPDAPPSGSSLAGGSGGTKRLKSMGKIWLTDQRFIFTSDSKNSLDSLSVPLHAILSTRFEQPTFSGNYLYFEVKPSPGGGLTEGTKAEVRFRDRAMFEFVSLLEKTREKAIYMRRQALDEAEEPEGLPIYTQPAESSSVTIVAGIPVENPPGLMTTDHTIL
;
A
#
# COMPACT_ATOMS: atom_id res chain seq x y z
N MET A 1 -4.94 1.70 -8.62
CA MET A 1 -4.49 2.98 -9.21
C MET A 1 -5.62 3.56 -10.01
N ALA A 2 -5.96 4.83 -9.82
CA ALA A 2 -6.98 5.43 -10.65
C ALA A 2 -6.70 6.92 -10.84
N LEU A 3 -6.74 7.32 -12.10
CA LEU A 3 -6.70 8.72 -12.51
C LEU A 3 -8.09 9.33 -12.31
N ASN A 4 -8.17 10.54 -11.74
CA ASN A 4 -9.40 11.29 -11.47
C ASN A 4 -10.43 10.56 -10.58
N TRP A 5 -9.99 9.71 -9.64
CA TRP A 5 -10.90 8.91 -8.79
C TRP A 5 -10.94 9.34 -7.32
N THR A 6 -10.15 10.35 -6.92
CA THR A 6 -10.24 10.81 -5.54
C THR A 6 -11.48 11.67 -5.36
N MET A 7 -12.34 11.30 -4.41
CA MET A 7 -13.42 12.16 -3.97
C MET A 7 -12.79 13.41 -3.34
N LEU A 8 -13.09 14.57 -3.91
CA LEU A 8 -12.60 15.86 -3.44
C LEU A 8 -13.74 16.58 -2.71
N ASN A 9 -13.42 17.14 -1.55
CA ASN A 9 -14.31 18.07 -0.86
C ASN A 9 -14.44 19.39 -1.64
N PRO A 10 -15.40 20.28 -1.29
CA PRO A 10 -15.55 21.59 -1.93
C PRO A 10 -14.28 22.46 -1.89
N ASN A 11 -13.43 22.25 -0.89
CA ASN A 11 -12.10 22.88 -0.72
C ASN A 11 -10.98 22.17 -1.51
N ARG A 12 -11.32 21.19 -2.36
CA ARG A 12 -10.40 20.31 -3.11
C ARG A 12 -9.43 19.49 -2.25
N SER A 13 -9.71 19.28 -0.96
CA SER A 13 -8.98 18.29 -0.16
C SER A 13 -9.47 16.88 -0.47
N PRO A 14 -8.58 15.87 -0.56
CA PRO A 14 -9.02 14.49 -0.74
C PRO A 14 -9.77 14.00 0.50
N VAL A 15 -10.81 13.20 0.30
CA VAL A 15 -11.51 12.50 1.39
C VAL A 15 -10.69 11.27 1.81
N PRO A 16 -10.27 11.18 3.09
CA PRO A 16 -9.51 10.04 3.59
C PRO A 16 -10.40 8.78 3.67
N LEU A 17 -9.79 7.62 3.44
CA LEU A 17 -10.40 6.31 3.63
C LEU A 17 -10.50 5.97 5.13
N PRO A 18 -11.34 4.99 5.50
CA PRO A 18 -11.35 4.45 6.86
C PRO A 18 -9.95 3.98 7.25
N ASN A 19 -9.43 4.46 8.38
CA ASN A 19 -8.08 4.19 8.90
C ASN A 19 -6.92 4.77 8.06
N GLU A 20 -7.15 5.76 7.20
CA GLU A 20 -6.08 6.47 6.49
C GLU A 20 -5.55 7.64 7.33
N LEU A 21 -4.23 7.70 7.51
CA LEU A 21 -3.55 8.77 8.25
C LEU A 21 -2.72 9.63 7.30
N THR A 22 -2.93 10.94 7.34
CA THR A 22 -2.13 11.90 6.57
C THR A 22 -0.80 12.14 7.27
N ILE A 23 0.30 11.91 6.55
CA ILE A 23 1.67 12.03 7.08
C ILE A 23 2.24 13.41 6.76
N THR A 24 2.12 13.84 5.51
CA THR A 24 2.57 15.17 5.10
C THR A 24 1.74 15.71 3.94
N THR A 25 1.67 17.03 3.86
CA THR A 25 0.91 17.76 2.86
C THR A 25 1.76 18.87 2.27
N VAL A 26 1.60 19.09 0.98
CA VAL A 26 2.24 20.20 0.27
C VAL A 26 1.15 20.99 -0.41
N ASP A 27 0.84 22.16 0.14
CA ASP A 27 -0.36 22.93 -0.19
C ASP A 27 -0.26 23.75 -1.48
N SER A 28 0.93 23.94 -2.05
CA SER A 28 1.14 24.69 -3.29
C SER A 28 2.53 24.45 -3.87
N GLY A 29 2.72 24.88 -5.13
CA GLY A 29 4.04 24.90 -5.77
C GLY A 29 4.52 23.52 -6.25
N VAL A 30 3.62 22.54 -6.32
CA VAL A 30 3.90 21.22 -6.88
C VAL A 30 3.46 21.17 -8.33
N GLU A 31 4.37 20.74 -9.19
CA GLU A 31 4.09 20.39 -10.57
C GLU A 31 4.21 18.87 -10.76
N LEU A 32 3.13 18.23 -11.21
CA LEU A 32 3.08 16.81 -11.53
C LEU A 32 2.98 16.64 -13.05
N SER A 33 3.89 15.87 -13.63
CA SER A 33 3.87 15.44 -15.03
C SER A 33 3.74 13.92 -15.09
N LEU A 34 2.69 13.44 -15.74
CA LEU A 34 2.40 12.03 -15.94
C LEU A 34 2.57 11.67 -17.41
N VAL A 35 3.39 10.66 -17.70
CA VAL A 35 3.60 10.12 -19.04
C VAL A 35 3.01 8.72 -19.07
N ILE A 36 1.96 8.55 -19.86
CA ILE A 36 1.26 7.29 -20.06
C ILE A 36 1.62 6.81 -21.48
N PRO A 37 2.40 5.74 -21.65
CA PRO A 37 2.63 5.16 -22.96
C PRO A 37 1.35 4.50 -23.49
N ASP A 38 1.04 4.62 -24.77
CA ASP A 38 -0.07 3.86 -25.34
C ASP A 38 0.30 2.37 -25.39
N ALA A 39 -0.67 1.50 -25.10
CA ALA A 39 -0.42 0.06 -25.20
C ALA A 39 -0.15 -0.30 -26.67
N PRO A 40 0.77 -1.22 -26.98
CA PRO A 40 0.95 -1.66 -28.36
C PRO A 40 -0.38 -2.21 -28.90
N PRO A 41 -0.73 -1.95 -30.16
CA PRO A 41 -1.96 -2.48 -30.73
C PRO A 41 -1.91 -3.99 -30.63
N SER A 42 -2.89 -4.59 -29.95
CA SER A 42 -3.21 -6.00 -30.07
C SER A 42 -3.26 -6.35 -31.57
N GLY A 43 -2.55 -7.41 -31.97
CA GLY A 43 -2.06 -7.67 -33.34
C GLY A 43 -3.08 -7.89 -34.47
N SER A 44 -4.20 -7.15 -34.53
CA SER A 44 -5.14 -7.16 -35.66
C SER A 44 -5.30 -5.79 -36.34
N SER A 45 -4.46 -4.80 -36.02
CA SER A 45 -4.56 -3.46 -36.61
C SER A 45 -3.49 -3.28 -37.70
N LEU A 46 -3.87 -3.52 -38.95
CA LEU A 46 -3.05 -3.33 -40.17
C LEU A 46 -2.75 -1.86 -40.52
N ALA A 47 -2.79 -0.96 -39.55
CA ALA A 47 -2.50 0.45 -39.74
C ALA A 47 -1.32 0.84 -38.85
N GLY A 48 -0.25 1.36 -39.46
CA GLY A 48 0.92 1.91 -38.79
C GLY A 48 0.57 3.14 -37.93
N GLY A 49 -0.07 2.92 -36.79
CA GLY A 49 -0.29 3.93 -35.78
C GLY A 49 1.01 4.18 -35.03
N SER A 50 1.54 5.40 -35.14
CA SER A 50 2.59 5.87 -34.23
C SER A 50 2.11 5.66 -32.80
N GLY A 51 2.81 4.81 -32.03
CA GLY A 51 2.53 4.60 -30.61
C GLY A 51 2.48 5.95 -29.90
N GLY A 52 1.28 6.39 -29.53
CA GLY A 52 1.09 7.67 -28.86
C GLY A 52 1.73 7.63 -27.47
N THR A 53 2.24 8.75 -27.00
CA THR A 53 2.50 8.91 -25.56
C THR A 53 1.62 10.04 -25.07
N LYS A 54 0.77 9.75 -24.09
CA LYS A 54 -0.10 10.76 -23.48
C LYS A 54 0.66 11.40 -22.33
N ARG A 55 1.05 12.66 -22.50
CA ARG A 55 1.67 13.46 -21.45
C ARG A 55 0.63 14.39 -20.84
N LEU A 56 0.45 14.29 -19.54
CA LEU A 56 -0.44 15.13 -18.74
C LEU A 56 0.42 15.92 -17.76
N LYS A 57 0.18 17.22 -17.64
CA LYS A 57 0.92 18.08 -16.71
C LYS A 57 -0.06 18.98 -15.99
N SER A 58 0.07 19.06 -14.67
CA SER A 58 -0.82 19.86 -13.83
C SER A 58 -0.06 20.38 -12.61
N MET A 59 -0.53 21.50 -12.07
CA MET A 59 -0.02 22.07 -10.82
C MET A 59 -1.08 21.97 -9.73
N GLY A 60 -0.63 21.77 -8.50
CA GLY A 60 -1.54 21.69 -7.37
C GLY A 60 -0.85 21.26 -6.09
N LYS A 61 -1.51 20.35 -5.37
CA LYS A 61 -1.19 19.93 -4.02
C LYS A 61 -0.91 18.44 -3.96
N ILE A 62 -0.03 18.05 -3.05
CA ILE A 62 0.24 16.63 -2.76
C ILE A 62 -0.17 16.34 -1.32
N TRP A 63 -0.75 15.17 -1.14
CA TRP A 63 -1.04 14.55 0.13
C TRP A 63 -0.34 13.20 0.17
N LEU A 64 0.56 13.02 1.14
CA LEU A 64 1.15 11.73 1.44
C LEU A 64 0.44 11.15 2.65
N THR A 65 -0.18 10.00 2.47
CA THR A 65 -0.79 9.23 3.53
C THR A 65 0.00 7.95 3.78
N ASP A 66 -0.34 7.24 4.84
CA ASP A 66 0.23 5.93 5.16
C ASP A 66 -0.13 4.83 4.14
N GLN A 67 -1.18 5.03 3.33
CA GLN A 67 -1.64 4.05 2.35
C GLN A 67 -1.32 4.42 0.90
N ARG A 68 -1.37 5.73 0.56
CA ARG A 68 -1.29 6.22 -0.82
C ARG A 68 -0.71 7.63 -0.93
N PHE A 69 -0.09 7.86 -2.08
CA PHE A 69 0.23 9.19 -2.60
C PHE A 69 -0.97 9.76 -3.34
N ILE A 70 -1.37 10.99 -3.03
CA ILE A 70 -2.49 11.66 -3.67
C ILE A 70 -2.02 13.01 -4.20
N PHE A 71 -2.38 13.30 -5.44
CA PHE A 71 -2.22 14.61 -6.04
C PHE A 71 -3.59 15.17 -6.40
N THR A 72 -3.78 16.47 -6.17
CA THR A 72 -5.00 17.21 -6.51
C THR A 72 -4.58 18.49 -7.21
N SER A 73 -5.13 18.76 -8.40
CA SER A 73 -4.84 20.00 -9.10
C SER A 73 -5.65 21.18 -8.54
N ASP A 74 -5.08 22.38 -8.64
CA ASP A 74 -5.77 23.60 -8.20
C ASP A 74 -6.90 24.00 -9.16
N SER A 75 -6.83 23.55 -10.41
CA SER A 75 -7.78 23.82 -11.50
C SER A 75 -8.24 22.53 -12.16
N LYS A 76 -9.49 22.46 -12.65
CA LYS A 76 -9.98 21.29 -13.40
C LYS A 76 -9.25 21.20 -14.74
N ASN A 77 -8.15 20.46 -14.75
CA ASN A 77 -7.29 20.25 -15.90
C ASN A 77 -7.42 18.81 -16.40
N SER A 78 -6.61 18.45 -17.40
CA SER A 78 -6.53 17.09 -17.94
C SER A 78 -6.05 16.04 -16.90
N LEU A 79 -5.39 16.49 -15.83
CA LEU A 79 -5.09 15.71 -14.62
C LEU A 79 -5.66 16.49 -13.43
N ASP A 80 -6.86 16.09 -12.99
CA ASP A 80 -7.60 16.72 -11.89
C ASP A 80 -7.19 16.14 -10.54
N SER A 81 -7.11 14.80 -10.47
CA SER A 81 -6.53 14.12 -9.33
C SER A 81 -5.85 12.81 -9.71
N LEU A 82 -4.87 12.41 -8.90
CA LEU A 82 -4.17 11.14 -9.08
C LEU A 82 -4.02 10.49 -7.70
N SER A 83 -4.49 9.26 -7.57
CA SER A 83 -4.31 8.46 -6.34
C SER A 83 -3.49 7.22 -6.65
N VAL A 84 -2.32 7.14 -6.01
CA VAL A 84 -1.34 6.07 -6.17
C VAL A 84 -1.05 5.40 -4.82
N PRO A 85 -1.65 4.23 -4.51
CA PRO A 85 -1.17 3.35 -3.45
C PRO A 85 0.35 3.16 -3.41
N LEU A 86 0.94 3.26 -2.21
CA LEU A 86 2.40 3.23 -2.08
C LEU A 86 3.02 1.90 -2.54
N HIS A 87 2.31 0.79 -2.35
CA HIS A 87 2.77 -0.55 -2.73
C HIS A 87 2.83 -0.78 -4.25
N ALA A 88 2.21 0.07 -5.06
CA ALA A 88 2.29 -0.05 -6.52
C ALA A 88 3.11 1.06 -7.18
N ILE A 89 3.87 1.80 -6.37
CA ILE A 89 5.06 2.51 -6.84
C ILE A 89 6.18 1.47 -7.02
N LEU A 90 6.61 1.25 -8.27
CA LEU A 90 7.61 0.26 -8.64
C LEU A 90 9.02 0.73 -8.28
N SER A 91 9.36 1.96 -8.67
CA SER A 91 10.65 2.57 -8.45
C SER A 91 10.48 4.06 -8.16
N THR A 92 11.38 4.61 -7.33
CA THR A 92 11.52 6.04 -7.05
C THR A 92 12.95 6.45 -7.39
N ARG A 93 13.13 7.60 -8.02
CA ARG A 93 14.43 8.23 -8.30
C ARG A 93 14.34 9.71 -8.02
N PHE A 94 15.26 10.20 -7.22
CA PHE A 94 15.40 11.63 -6.96
C PHE A 94 16.65 12.14 -7.67
N GLU A 95 16.49 13.18 -8.48
CA GLU A 95 17.59 13.80 -9.22
C GLU A 95 17.73 15.28 -8.86
N GLN A 96 18.98 15.71 -8.68
CA GLN A 96 19.37 17.08 -8.37
C GLN A 96 20.32 17.60 -9.46
N PRO A 97 19.80 18.06 -10.60
CA PRO A 97 20.65 18.55 -11.67
C PRO A 97 21.32 19.87 -11.27
N THR A 98 22.58 20.06 -11.66
CA THR A 98 23.35 21.28 -11.32
C THR A 98 22.73 22.57 -11.85
N PHE A 99 22.01 22.49 -12.97
CA PHE A 99 21.43 23.64 -13.69
C PHE A 99 19.91 23.57 -13.87
N SER A 100 19.22 22.70 -13.14
CA SER A 100 17.75 22.57 -13.20
C SER A 100 17.18 22.33 -11.80
N GLY A 101 15.88 22.57 -11.64
CA GLY A 101 15.19 22.26 -10.39
C GLY A 101 15.15 20.76 -10.11
N ASN A 102 15.23 20.40 -8.82
CA ASN A 102 15.13 19.03 -8.35
C ASN A 102 13.80 18.40 -8.79
N TYR A 103 13.83 17.11 -9.13
CA TYR A 103 12.64 16.35 -9.46
C TYR A 103 12.67 14.95 -8.89
N LEU A 104 11.49 14.47 -8.51
CA LEU A 104 11.24 13.11 -8.08
C LEU A 104 10.52 12.39 -9.22
N TYR A 105 11.13 11.33 -9.70
CA TYR A 105 10.58 10.45 -10.70
C TYR A 105 10.14 9.15 -10.04
N PHE A 106 8.97 8.63 -10.41
CA PHE A 106 8.55 7.31 -10.00
C PHE A 106 7.71 6.59 -11.04
N GLU A 107 7.85 5.27 -11.06
CA GLU A 107 7.09 4.40 -11.95
C GLU A 107 5.92 3.78 -11.22
N VAL A 108 4.76 3.77 -11.86
CA VAL A 108 3.52 3.29 -11.27
C VAL A 108 3.08 2.02 -11.98
N LYS A 109 2.79 0.98 -11.20
CA LYS A 109 2.17 -0.25 -11.71
C LYS A 109 0.72 0.05 -12.09
N PRO A 110 0.31 -0.19 -13.35
CA PRO A 110 -1.08 -0.01 -13.74
C PRO A 110 -1.99 -0.99 -12.99
N SER A 111 -3.23 -0.59 -12.74
CA SER A 111 -4.26 -1.51 -12.25
C SER A 111 -5.43 -1.60 -13.23
N PRO A 112 -6.12 -2.75 -13.32
CA PRO A 112 -7.30 -2.89 -14.16
C PRO A 112 -8.32 -1.79 -13.87
N GLY A 113 -8.84 -1.13 -14.92
CA GLY A 113 -9.84 -0.05 -14.79
C GLY A 113 -9.30 1.31 -14.33
N GLY A 114 -7.98 1.44 -14.10
CA GLY A 114 -7.36 2.67 -13.56
C GLY A 114 -7.01 3.76 -14.58
N GLY A 115 -7.14 3.47 -15.88
CA GLY A 115 -6.77 4.39 -16.96
C GLY A 115 -5.26 4.60 -17.14
N LEU A 116 -4.42 3.81 -16.47
CA LEU A 116 -2.96 3.82 -16.60
C LEU A 116 -2.48 2.55 -17.31
N THR A 117 -1.43 2.67 -18.10
CA THR A 117 -0.78 1.57 -18.84
C THR A 117 0.55 1.19 -18.20
N GLU A 118 1.08 0.03 -18.60
CA GLU A 118 2.41 -0.40 -18.14
C GLU A 118 3.49 0.54 -18.65
N GLY A 119 4.42 0.92 -17.79
CA GLY A 119 5.41 1.95 -18.09
C GLY A 119 4.91 3.38 -17.89
N THR A 120 3.81 3.58 -17.15
CA THR A 120 3.39 4.92 -16.70
C THR A 120 4.44 5.52 -15.75
N LYS A 121 4.83 6.75 -16.04
CA LYS A 121 5.88 7.49 -15.33
C LYS A 121 5.32 8.78 -14.77
N ALA A 122 5.58 9.05 -13.50
CA ALA A 122 5.21 10.29 -12.84
C ALA A 122 6.49 11.06 -12.45
N GLU A 123 6.55 12.32 -12.83
CA GLU A 123 7.59 13.27 -12.44
C GLU A 123 6.95 14.38 -11.59
N VAL A 124 7.51 14.60 -10.41
CA VAL A 124 7.09 15.62 -9.45
C VAL A 124 8.20 16.63 -9.29
N ARG A 125 7.86 17.92 -9.38
CA ARG A 125 8.77 19.04 -9.19
C ARG A 125 8.21 20.00 -8.14
N PHE A 126 9.04 20.45 -7.21
CA PHE A 126 8.66 21.46 -6.21
C PHE A 126 9.31 22.79 -6.61
N ARG A 127 8.54 23.87 -6.63
CA ARG A 127 9.05 25.23 -6.91
C ARG A 127 9.48 25.96 -5.65
N ASP A 128 8.67 25.88 -4.60
CA ASP A 128 8.77 26.76 -3.44
C ASP A 128 9.30 26.06 -2.18
N ARG A 129 9.67 24.77 -2.30
CA ARG A 129 10.14 23.95 -1.16
C ARG A 129 11.24 22.97 -1.54
N ALA A 130 12.06 22.64 -0.56
CA ALA A 130 13.00 21.54 -0.65
C ALA A 130 12.24 20.21 -0.77
N MET A 131 12.64 19.40 -1.76
CA MET A 131 12.00 18.11 -2.05
C MET A 131 12.61 16.95 -1.25
N PHE A 132 13.84 17.09 -0.76
CA PHE A 132 14.58 16.01 -0.12
C PHE A 132 13.84 15.42 1.10
N GLU A 133 13.32 16.27 2.00
CA GLU A 133 12.55 15.81 3.15
C GLU A 133 11.31 15.01 2.74
N PHE A 134 10.62 15.46 1.70
CA PHE A 134 9.46 14.76 1.15
C PHE A 134 9.85 13.40 0.56
N VAL A 135 10.97 13.31 -0.15
CA VAL A 135 11.48 12.05 -0.72
C VAL A 135 11.80 11.05 0.38
N SER A 136 12.51 11.47 1.43
CA SER A 136 12.82 10.60 2.57
C SER A 136 11.55 10.11 3.30
N LEU A 137 10.55 10.99 3.45
CA LEU A 137 9.26 10.61 4.02
C LEU A 137 8.50 9.62 3.12
N LEU A 138 8.49 9.83 1.80
CA LEU A 138 7.85 8.94 0.85
C LEU A 138 8.47 7.54 0.90
N GLU A 139 9.80 7.44 0.90
CA GLU A 139 10.51 6.16 0.96
C GLU A 139 10.23 5.41 2.26
N LYS A 140 10.36 6.10 3.40
CA LYS A 140 10.05 5.53 4.72
C LYS A 140 8.60 5.05 4.82
N THR A 141 7.67 5.84 4.31
CA THR A 141 6.26 5.48 4.34
C THR A 141 5.96 4.31 3.41
N ARG A 142 6.58 4.27 2.22
CA ARG A 142 6.44 3.17 1.27
C ARG A 142 6.92 1.86 1.87
N GLU A 143 8.08 1.85 2.50
CA GLU A 143 8.61 0.66 3.16
C GLU A 143 7.66 0.15 4.25
N LYS A 144 7.19 1.07 5.11
CA LYS A 144 6.17 0.75 6.12
C LYS A 144 4.89 0.20 5.50
N ALA A 145 4.38 0.80 4.42
CA ALA A 145 3.16 0.36 3.75
C ALA A 145 3.29 -1.04 3.14
N ILE A 146 4.46 -1.38 2.61
CA ILE A 146 4.75 -2.73 2.10
C ILE A 146 4.78 -3.74 3.24
N TYR A 147 5.45 -3.41 4.35
CA TYR A 147 5.52 -4.26 5.54
C TYR A 147 4.13 -4.53 6.12
N MET A 148 3.34 -3.48 6.38
CA MET A 148 1.99 -3.61 6.92
C MET A 148 1.08 -4.41 5.99
N ARG A 149 1.25 -4.28 4.66
CA ARG A 149 0.46 -5.06 3.71
C ARG A 149 0.83 -6.55 3.70
N ARG A 150 2.10 -6.89 3.88
CA ARG A 150 2.53 -8.29 4.03
C ARG A 150 1.96 -8.89 5.30
N GLN A 151 2.10 -8.19 6.43
CA GLN A 151 1.53 -8.61 7.69
C GLN A 151 0.00 -8.79 7.59
N ALA A 152 -0.71 -7.84 6.96
CA ALA A 152 -2.15 -7.96 6.78
C ALA A 152 -2.57 -9.12 5.83
N LEU A 153 -1.69 -9.55 4.91
CA LEU A 153 -1.93 -10.73 4.09
C LEU A 153 -1.71 -12.01 4.91
N ASP A 154 -0.65 -12.06 5.71
CA ASP A 154 -0.38 -13.18 6.62
C ASP A 154 -1.51 -13.33 7.66
N GLU A 155 -1.98 -12.22 8.25
CA GLU A 155 -3.13 -12.19 9.17
C GLU A 155 -4.47 -12.51 8.47
N ALA A 156 -4.62 -12.22 7.18
CA ALA A 156 -5.84 -12.56 6.43
C ALA A 156 -5.85 -14.01 5.91
N GLU A 157 -4.68 -14.60 5.68
CA GLU A 157 -4.50 -16.02 5.35
C GLU A 157 -4.53 -16.93 6.58
N GLU A 158 -4.42 -16.36 7.79
CA GLU A 158 -4.81 -16.98 9.05
C GLU A 158 -6.26 -16.60 9.39
N PRO A 159 -7.30 -17.24 8.81
CA PRO A 159 -8.60 -17.18 9.43
C PRO A 159 -8.49 -17.86 10.79
N GLU A 160 -8.34 -17.06 11.86
CA GLU A 160 -8.63 -17.48 13.22
C GLU A 160 -10.15 -17.76 13.34
N GLY A 161 -10.55 -18.86 12.71
CA GLY A 161 -11.61 -19.74 13.15
C GLY A 161 -11.02 -20.93 13.90
N LEU A 162 -9.88 -20.77 14.57
CA LEU A 162 -9.49 -21.74 15.58
C LEU A 162 -10.40 -21.50 16.79
N PRO A 163 -11.27 -22.46 17.14
CA PRO A 163 -12.19 -22.29 18.24
C PRO A 163 -11.38 -21.98 19.50
N ILE A 164 -11.83 -20.98 20.26
CA ILE A 164 -11.47 -20.85 21.67
C ILE A 164 -11.78 -22.22 22.27
N TYR A 165 -10.74 -23.00 22.55
CA TYR A 165 -10.89 -24.21 23.33
C TYR A 165 -11.22 -23.69 24.73
N THR A 166 -12.51 -23.54 25.02
CA THR A 166 -12.98 -23.63 26.39
C THR A 166 -12.44 -24.96 26.87
N GLN A 167 -11.34 -24.90 27.62
CA GLN A 167 -10.79 -26.05 28.32
C GLN A 167 -12.00 -26.73 28.97
N PRO A 168 -12.25 -28.03 28.72
CA PRO A 168 -13.21 -28.73 29.54
C PRO A 168 -12.72 -28.47 30.96
N ALA A 169 -13.58 -27.88 31.78
CA ALA A 169 -13.31 -27.77 33.20
C ALA A 169 -12.75 -29.12 33.61
N GLU A 170 -11.48 -29.15 34.04
CA GLU A 170 -10.91 -30.30 34.69
C GLU A 170 -11.78 -30.54 35.91
N SER A 171 -12.85 -31.31 35.74
CA SER A 171 -13.55 -31.99 36.81
C SER A 171 -12.71 -33.21 37.17
N SER A 172 -11.45 -32.95 37.52
CA SER A 172 -10.70 -33.78 38.44
C SER A 172 -10.86 -33.05 39.76
N SER A 173 -11.93 -33.39 40.48
CA SER A 173 -12.16 -32.94 41.85
C SER A 173 -11.00 -33.41 42.72
N VAL A 174 -9.94 -32.62 42.81
CA VAL A 174 -8.96 -32.73 43.88
C VAL A 174 -9.64 -32.14 45.11
N THR A 175 -10.24 -33.01 45.92
CA THR A 175 -10.72 -32.64 47.25
C THR A 175 -9.52 -32.24 48.09
N ILE A 176 -9.28 -30.94 48.19
CA ILE A 176 -8.29 -30.38 49.11
C ILE A 176 -8.93 -30.39 50.50
N VAL A 177 -8.66 -31.43 51.30
CA VAL A 177 -8.88 -31.35 52.75
C VAL A 177 -7.55 -30.99 53.40
N ALA A 178 -7.48 -29.79 53.97
CA ALA A 178 -6.42 -29.37 54.90
C ALA A 178 -4.96 -29.45 54.39
N GLY A 179 -4.69 -29.09 53.12
CA GLY A 179 -3.37 -28.59 52.71
C GLY A 179 -2.24 -29.61 52.54
N ILE A 180 -2.53 -30.88 52.27
CA ILE A 180 -1.52 -31.90 51.95
C ILE A 180 -1.87 -32.63 50.63
N PRO A 181 -1.02 -32.56 49.58
CA PRO A 181 -1.22 -33.34 48.36
C PRO A 181 -0.90 -34.82 48.61
N VAL A 182 -1.86 -35.71 48.33
CA VAL A 182 -1.67 -37.17 48.39
C VAL A 182 -1.18 -37.64 47.02
N GLU A 183 0.09 -38.04 46.98
CA GLU A 183 0.76 -38.68 45.84
C GLU A 183 0.24 -40.12 45.67
N ASN A 184 -0.16 -40.52 44.46
CA ASN A 184 -0.50 -41.91 44.12
C ASN A 184 0.53 -42.43 43.10
N PRO A 185 1.13 -43.63 43.27
CA PRO A 185 2.38 -43.97 42.62
C PRO A 185 2.20 -44.48 41.16
N PRO A 186 3.29 -44.47 40.35
CA PRO A 186 3.23 -44.78 38.92
C PRO A 186 3.30 -46.30 38.65
N GLY A 187 2.35 -46.83 37.87
CA GLY A 187 2.35 -48.22 37.40
C GLY A 187 3.14 -48.41 36.10
N LEU A 188 4.27 -49.13 36.17
CA LEU A 188 5.14 -49.53 35.06
C LEU A 188 4.64 -50.79 34.31
N MET A 189 4.56 -50.67 32.98
CA MET A 189 4.79 -51.59 31.83
C MET A 189 4.62 -53.14 31.88
N THR A 190 4.28 -53.66 30.68
CA THR A 190 4.65 -54.96 30.01
C THR A 190 3.69 -56.17 30.24
N THR A 191 3.37 -57.11 29.33
CA THR A 191 3.77 -57.51 27.94
C THR A 191 2.69 -58.48 27.38
N ASP A 192 2.62 -58.63 26.05
CA ASP A 192 2.30 -59.82 25.22
C ASP A 192 1.18 -60.82 25.56
N HIS A 193 0.29 -61.06 24.58
CA HIS A 193 -0.58 -62.25 24.52
C HIS A 193 -0.32 -63.04 23.22
N THR A 194 0.17 -64.27 23.37
CA THR A 194 0.26 -65.30 22.32
C THR A 194 -0.41 -66.60 22.82
N ILE A 195 -1.32 -67.11 21.98
CA ILE A 195 -1.80 -68.50 21.74
C ILE A 195 -2.31 -69.33 22.93
N LEU A 196 -3.58 -69.77 22.82
CA LEU A 196 -3.97 -71.18 22.58
C LEU A 196 -5.30 -71.24 21.81
#